data_AF-L7MDW4-F1
#
_entry.id   AF-L7MDW4-F1
#
_cell.length_a   1.000
_cell.length_b   1.000
_cell.length_c   1.000
_cell.angle_alpha   90.00
_cell.angle_beta   90.00
_cell.angle_gamma   90.00
#
_symmetry.space_group_name_H-M   'P 1'
#
loop_
_entity.id
_entity.type
_entity.pdbx_description
1 polymer ?
#
loop_
_entity_poly.entity_id
_entity_poly.type
_entity_poly.pdbx_seq_one_letter_code
_entity_poly.pdbx_strand_id
1 'polypeptide(L)'
;FSFFFYGYKSRITSLHSYFAGFLRVEVMKLRTQFTVLLLIAYLATTECKVPLISKVYNVKKFLWTRTPIWTFATTGKGHCLCQLDKMKREEERAIEYIHYYLDKNHHRKQITMVGMFDKKDVIYVHPYGATKYKIKEELLYLDKVFKCGVMKVLSMSSYYGHMNQYELRVWNTSDVNMAAKACLPALRKLQTRAHIIYKNMCQTMVPQGQSLSHPDIKGQKPGTIAFCNNEI
;
A
#
# COMPACT_ATOMS: atom_id res chain seq x y z
N PHE A 1 -57.26 -100.59 2.77
CA PHE A 1 -57.84 -99.80 1.66
C PHE A 1 -56.77 -98.85 1.17
N SER A 2 -56.50 -98.88 -0.12
CA SER A 2 -55.32 -98.34 -0.79
C SER A 2 -55.40 -96.84 -1.13
N PHE A 3 -54.22 -96.31 -1.50
CA PHE A 3 -53.90 -95.27 -2.50
C PHE A 3 -53.57 -93.80 -2.07
N PHE A 4 -52.26 -93.52 -2.13
CA PHE A 4 -51.51 -92.40 -2.79
C PHE A 4 -51.99 -90.93 -2.70
N PHE A 5 -51.09 -89.97 -2.38
CA PHE A 5 -50.22 -89.29 -3.37
C PHE A 5 -49.19 -88.33 -2.70
N TYR A 6 -48.15 -88.06 -3.49
CA TYR A 6 -46.91 -87.29 -3.30
C TYR A 6 -47.05 -85.79 -2.96
N GLY A 7 -46.08 -85.29 -2.18
CA GLY A 7 -45.19 -84.18 -2.55
C GLY A 7 -45.66 -82.73 -2.40
N TYR A 8 -44.94 -81.93 -1.60
CA TYR A 8 -44.42 -80.61 -2.03
C TYR A 8 -43.36 -80.10 -1.03
N LYS A 9 -42.10 -80.17 -1.46
CA LYS A 9 -40.94 -79.51 -0.86
C LYS A 9 -40.77 -78.18 -1.59
N SER A 10 -40.31 -77.15 -0.88
CA SER A 10 -39.78 -75.87 -1.40
C SER A 10 -40.74 -74.68 -1.40
N ARG A 11 -40.54 -73.74 -0.45
CA ARG A 11 -40.72 -72.27 -0.60
C ARG A 11 -40.46 -71.47 0.70
N ILE A 12 -39.26 -71.53 1.28
CA ILE A 12 -38.86 -70.53 2.31
C ILE A 12 -37.37 -70.18 2.15
N THR A 13 -36.95 -69.68 0.99
CA THR A 13 -35.60 -69.13 0.78
C THR A 13 -35.58 -67.99 -0.26
N SER A 14 -36.71 -67.27 -0.45
CA SER A 14 -36.81 -66.25 -1.51
C SER A 14 -37.12 -64.82 -1.02
N LEU A 15 -37.45 -64.58 0.25
CA LEU A 15 -37.76 -63.21 0.72
C LEU A 15 -36.56 -62.44 1.32
N HIS A 16 -35.49 -63.12 1.76
CA HIS A 16 -34.33 -62.43 2.35
C HIS A 16 -33.40 -61.76 1.33
N SER A 17 -33.47 -62.16 0.05
CA SER A 17 -32.57 -61.66 -1.00
C SER A 17 -33.07 -60.38 -1.68
N TYR A 18 -34.39 -60.10 -1.63
CA TYR A 18 -34.97 -58.90 -2.25
C TYR A 18 -34.88 -57.65 -1.36
N PHE A 19 -34.95 -57.80 -0.03
CA PHE A 19 -34.83 -56.66 0.90
C PHE A 19 -33.40 -56.11 1.00
N ALA A 20 -32.38 -56.97 0.90
CA ALA A 20 -30.97 -56.56 0.92
C ALA A 20 -30.55 -55.81 -0.37
N GLY A 21 -31.18 -56.11 -1.50
CA GLY A 21 -30.97 -55.41 -2.77
C GLY A 21 -31.59 -54.01 -2.77
N PHE A 22 -32.82 -53.87 -2.24
CA PHE A 22 -33.53 -52.59 -2.22
C PHE A 22 -32.89 -51.57 -1.26
N LEU A 23 -32.44 -52.01 -0.07
CA LEU A 23 -31.67 -51.15 0.84
C LEU A 23 -30.31 -50.73 0.27
N ARG A 24 -29.64 -51.58 -0.53
CA ARG A 24 -28.37 -51.22 -1.18
C ARG A 24 -28.53 -50.12 -2.24
N VAL A 25 -29.62 -50.13 -2.99
CA VAL A 25 -29.87 -49.16 -4.07
C VAL A 25 -30.22 -47.78 -3.51
N GLU A 26 -31.00 -47.69 -2.42
CA GLU A 26 -31.31 -46.40 -1.79
C GLU A 26 -30.11 -45.78 -1.06
N VAL A 27 -29.29 -46.59 -0.36
CA VAL A 27 -28.08 -46.10 0.33
C VAL A 27 -27.02 -45.60 -0.66
N MET A 28 -26.91 -46.21 -1.86
CA MET A 28 -26.03 -45.70 -2.93
C MET A 28 -26.50 -44.35 -3.48
N LYS A 29 -27.81 -44.19 -3.69
CA LYS A 29 -28.42 -42.95 -4.21
C LYS A 29 -28.26 -41.78 -3.23
N LEU A 30 -28.38 -42.04 -1.93
CA LEU A 30 -28.17 -41.06 -0.87
C LEU A 30 -26.69 -40.62 -0.78
N ARG A 31 -25.75 -41.57 -0.86
CA ARG A 31 -24.30 -41.27 -0.90
C ARG A 31 -23.90 -40.41 -2.10
N THR A 32 -24.53 -40.60 -3.26
CA THR A 32 -24.23 -39.80 -4.45
C THR A 32 -24.75 -38.36 -4.31
N GLN A 33 -25.90 -38.16 -3.67
CA GLN A 33 -26.43 -36.81 -3.43
C GLN A 33 -25.59 -36.03 -2.41
N PHE A 34 -25.11 -36.68 -1.35
CA PHE A 34 -24.22 -36.05 -0.37
C PHE A 34 -22.86 -35.66 -0.97
N THR A 35 -22.26 -36.50 -1.83
CA THR A 35 -21.00 -36.14 -2.48
C THR A 35 -21.17 -35.01 -3.48
N VAL A 36 -22.29 -34.98 -4.23
CA VAL A 36 -22.60 -33.86 -5.14
C VAL A 36 -22.81 -32.55 -4.36
N LEU A 37 -23.52 -32.58 -3.24
CA LEU A 37 -23.71 -31.41 -2.38
C LEU A 37 -22.38 -30.91 -1.76
N LEU A 38 -21.51 -31.82 -1.33
CA LEU A 38 -20.18 -31.47 -0.83
C LEU A 38 -19.29 -30.87 -1.92
N LEU A 39 -19.37 -31.38 -3.15
CA LEU A 39 -18.65 -30.82 -4.30
C LEU A 39 -19.17 -29.43 -4.68
N ILE A 40 -20.48 -29.21 -4.66
CA ILE A 40 -21.10 -27.90 -4.90
C ILE A 40 -20.71 -26.91 -3.80
N ALA A 41 -20.72 -27.33 -2.53
CA ALA A 41 -20.28 -26.49 -1.41
C ALA A 41 -18.78 -26.16 -1.51
N TYR A 42 -17.94 -27.14 -1.86
CA TYR A 42 -16.50 -26.93 -2.09
C TYR A 42 -16.27 -25.94 -3.24
N LEU A 43 -16.94 -26.13 -4.38
CA LEU A 43 -16.85 -25.23 -5.53
C LEU A 43 -17.38 -23.82 -5.24
N ALA A 44 -18.43 -23.70 -4.41
CA ALA A 44 -18.94 -22.41 -3.95
C ALA A 44 -17.95 -21.69 -3.00
N THR A 45 -17.14 -22.43 -2.24
CA THR A 45 -16.08 -21.84 -1.40
C THR A 45 -14.81 -21.48 -2.16
N THR A 46 -14.53 -22.11 -3.32
CA THR A 46 -13.33 -21.81 -4.12
C THR A 46 -13.42 -20.52 -4.94
N GLU A 47 -14.64 -20.01 -5.17
CA GLU A 47 -14.91 -18.82 -5.99
C GLU A 47 -15.15 -17.54 -5.17
N CYS A 48 -15.16 -17.61 -3.83
CA CYS A 48 -15.23 -16.42 -2.99
C CYS A 48 -13.88 -15.68 -2.96
N LYS A 49 -13.51 -15.04 -4.06
CA LYS A 49 -12.63 -13.88 -4.04
C LYS A 49 -13.39 -12.76 -3.32
N VAL A 50 -13.26 -12.72 -1.99
CA VAL A 50 -13.73 -11.58 -1.19
C VAL A 50 -13.24 -10.32 -1.89
N PRO A 51 -14.14 -9.41 -2.34
CA PRO A 51 -13.70 -8.19 -2.98
C PRO A 51 -12.78 -7.49 -1.99
N LEU A 52 -11.52 -7.34 -2.39
CA LEU A 52 -10.48 -6.75 -1.58
C LEU A 52 -10.85 -5.27 -1.46
N ILE A 53 -11.63 -4.90 -0.43
CA ILE A 53 -11.98 -3.51 -0.14
C ILE A 53 -10.65 -2.79 0.06
N SER A 54 -10.22 -2.05 -0.96
CA SER A 54 -8.97 -1.31 -0.90
C SER A 54 -9.17 -0.20 0.12
N LYS A 55 -8.38 -0.25 1.19
CA LYS A 55 -8.42 0.78 2.23
C LYS A 55 -7.90 2.08 1.62
N VAL A 56 -8.80 3.04 1.41
CA VAL A 56 -8.44 4.38 0.90
C VAL A 56 -7.94 5.25 2.06
N TYR A 57 -6.66 5.61 2.02
CA TYR A 57 -6.02 6.45 3.02
C TYR A 57 -6.28 7.94 2.78
N ASN A 58 -6.06 8.76 3.80
CA ASN A 58 -6.21 10.21 3.71
C ASN A 58 -4.83 10.88 3.72
N VAL A 59 -4.33 11.24 2.54
CA VAL A 59 -3.03 11.90 2.37
C VAL A 59 -3.02 13.28 3.00
N LYS A 60 -4.13 14.02 2.92
CA LYS A 60 -4.29 15.31 3.60
C LYS A 60 -4.08 15.14 5.10
N LYS A 61 -4.72 14.15 5.75
CA LYS A 61 -4.54 13.91 7.20
C LYS A 61 -3.08 13.57 7.58
N PHE A 62 -2.35 12.88 6.71
CA PHE A 62 -0.96 12.53 6.96
C PHE A 62 0.01 13.71 6.79
N LEU A 63 -0.20 14.54 5.77
CA LEU A 63 0.64 15.71 5.49
C LEU A 63 0.31 16.92 6.36
N TRP A 64 -0.95 17.03 6.80
CA TRP A 64 -1.47 18.16 7.57
C TRP A 64 -1.04 18.06 9.04
N THR A 65 0.25 18.30 9.28
CA THR A 65 0.88 18.24 10.59
C THR A 65 1.92 19.35 10.75
N ARG A 66 2.08 19.83 11.98
CA ARG A 66 3.16 20.76 12.35
C ARG A 66 4.50 20.03 12.55
N THR A 67 4.46 18.72 12.69
CA THR A 67 5.63 17.88 12.87
C THR A 67 6.31 17.67 11.52
N PRO A 68 7.62 17.96 11.37
CA PRO A 68 8.33 17.69 10.13
C PRO A 68 8.23 16.21 9.74
N ILE A 69 8.20 15.91 8.45
CA ILE A 69 8.08 14.55 7.93
C ILE A 69 9.39 14.18 7.24
N TRP A 70 10.06 13.13 7.71
CA TRP A 70 11.26 12.57 7.11
C TRP A 70 10.90 11.57 6.01
N THR A 71 11.63 11.58 4.91
CA THR A 71 11.72 10.41 4.04
C THR A 71 12.77 9.47 4.62
N PHE A 72 12.33 8.39 5.24
CA PHE A 72 13.20 7.43 5.90
C PHE A 72 13.93 6.52 4.88
N ALA A 73 13.17 6.00 3.93
CA ALA A 73 13.68 5.14 2.87
C ALA A 73 13.00 5.43 1.53
N THR A 74 13.73 5.25 0.43
CA THR A 74 13.22 5.43 -0.92
C THR A 74 13.74 4.35 -1.87
N THR A 75 12.95 4.01 -2.88
CA THR A 75 13.38 3.18 -4.02
C THR A 75 13.92 4.02 -5.18
N GLY A 76 13.88 5.35 -5.04
CA GLY A 76 14.46 6.28 -6.00
C GLY A 76 15.97 6.10 -6.11
N LYS A 77 16.51 6.33 -7.30
CA LYS A 77 17.95 6.19 -7.57
C LYS A 77 18.80 7.33 -7.00
N GLY A 78 18.22 8.21 -6.19
CA GLY A 78 18.87 9.45 -5.80
C GLY A 78 19.79 9.39 -4.60
N HIS A 79 20.84 10.21 -4.70
CA HIS A 79 21.93 10.27 -3.71
C HIS A 79 21.68 11.26 -2.59
N CYS A 80 20.51 11.92 -2.54
CA CYS A 80 20.20 12.83 -1.46
C CYS A 80 19.92 12.11 -0.14
N LEU A 81 20.47 12.66 0.93
CA LEU A 81 20.24 12.19 2.30
C LEU A 81 19.32 13.17 3.05
N CYS A 82 18.79 12.72 4.17
CA CYS A 82 18.07 13.56 5.12
C CYS A 82 16.95 14.42 4.49
N GLN A 83 16.15 13.82 3.61
CA GLN A 83 15.01 14.50 3.01
C GLN A 83 13.91 14.75 4.05
N LEU A 84 13.47 15.99 4.16
CA LEU A 84 12.55 16.47 5.19
C LEU A 84 11.53 17.46 4.62
N ASP A 85 10.25 17.20 4.85
CA ASP A 85 9.18 18.14 4.54
C ASP A 85 8.73 18.86 5.82
N LYS A 86 8.75 20.20 5.81
CA LYS A 86 8.19 21.03 6.89
C LYS A 86 7.03 21.86 6.35
N MET A 87 5.84 21.63 6.92
CA MET A 87 4.64 22.37 6.56
C MET A 87 4.83 23.88 6.80
N LYS A 88 4.40 24.70 5.83
CA LYS A 88 4.40 26.16 5.91
C LYS A 88 2.98 26.71 5.95
N ARG A 89 2.12 26.24 5.05
CA ARG A 89 0.72 26.66 4.96
C ARG A 89 -0.17 25.49 4.58
N GLU A 90 -1.36 25.50 5.13
CA GLU A 90 -2.39 24.50 4.96
C GLU A 90 -3.70 25.19 4.59
N GLU A 91 -4.31 24.74 3.51
CA GLU A 91 -5.61 25.22 3.04
C GLU A 91 -6.53 24.02 2.80
N GLU A 92 -7.80 24.27 2.47
CA GLU A 92 -8.75 23.17 2.30
C GLU A 92 -8.34 22.21 1.17
N ARG A 93 -7.82 22.74 0.06
CA ARG A 93 -7.47 21.96 -1.14
C ARG A 93 -5.98 22.03 -1.52
N ALA A 94 -5.20 22.81 -0.79
CA ALA A 94 -3.79 23.06 -1.11
C ALA A 94 -2.90 22.98 0.14
N ILE A 95 -1.62 22.73 -0.10
CA ILE A 95 -0.55 22.84 0.89
C ILE A 95 0.64 23.57 0.32
N GLU A 96 1.37 24.22 1.21
CA GLU A 96 2.68 24.80 0.95
C GLU A 96 3.64 24.26 2.00
N TYR A 97 4.76 23.68 1.58
CA TYR A 97 5.77 23.16 2.50
C TYR A 97 7.17 23.43 1.97
N ILE A 98 8.15 23.40 2.87
CA ILE A 98 9.56 23.51 2.51
C ILE A 98 10.13 22.09 2.53
N HIS A 99 10.66 21.66 1.39
CA HIS A 99 11.40 20.43 1.23
C HIS A 99 12.89 20.70 1.44
N TYR A 100 13.49 20.09 2.46
CA TYR A 100 14.92 20.13 2.75
C TYR A 100 15.58 18.82 2.38
N TYR A 101 16.85 18.87 2.00
CA TYR A 101 17.67 17.68 1.76
C TYR A 101 19.16 18.01 1.87
N LEU A 102 19.98 16.98 2.04
CA LEU A 102 21.42 17.06 1.82
C LEU A 102 21.74 16.59 0.41
N ASP A 103 22.48 17.40 -0.35
CA ASP A 103 23.01 17.00 -1.64
C ASP A 103 24.15 15.98 -1.50
N LYS A 104 24.72 15.55 -2.64
CA LYS A 104 25.86 14.61 -2.69
C LYS A 104 27.10 15.08 -1.93
N ASN A 105 27.24 16.38 -1.73
CA ASN A 105 28.34 17.01 -1.01
C ASN A 105 27.97 17.30 0.46
N HIS A 106 26.84 16.79 0.94
CA HIS A 106 26.30 17.05 2.27
C HIS A 106 25.96 18.52 2.54
N HIS A 107 25.75 19.32 1.49
CA HIS A 107 25.23 20.67 1.68
C HIS A 107 23.72 20.63 1.84
N ARG A 108 23.23 21.37 2.83
CA ARG A 108 21.80 21.59 3.03
C ARG A 108 21.24 22.43 1.89
N LYS A 109 20.21 21.91 1.24
CA LYS A 109 19.39 22.58 0.24
C LYS A 109 17.95 22.65 0.70
N GLN A 110 17.19 23.59 0.15
CA GLN A 110 15.78 23.74 0.42
C GLN A 110 15.04 24.25 -0.82
N ILE A 111 13.81 23.78 -1.02
CA ILE A 111 12.92 24.22 -2.09
C ILE A 111 11.51 24.36 -1.50
N THR A 112 10.80 25.43 -1.87
CA THR A 112 9.38 25.56 -1.52
C THR A 112 8.55 24.77 -2.51
N MET A 113 7.71 23.88 -1.98
CA MET A 113 6.81 23.02 -2.72
C MET A 113 5.37 23.48 -2.50
N VAL A 114 4.59 23.47 -3.57
CA VAL A 114 3.15 23.72 -3.54
C VAL A 114 2.44 22.46 -4.00
N GLY A 115 1.36 22.10 -3.31
CA GLY A 115 0.58 20.91 -3.58
C GLY A 115 -0.91 21.19 -3.67
N MET A 116 -1.61 20.43 -4.52
CA MET A 116 -3.06 20.40 -4.62
C MET A 116 -3.58 18.98 -4.41
N PHE A 117 -4.55 18.81 -3.53
CA PHE A 117 -5.21 17.52 -3.31
C PHE A 117 -6.22 17.25 -4.43
N ASP A 118 -6.15 16.06 -5.02
CA ASP A 118 -7.08 15.62 -6.07
C ASP A 118 -8.08 14.59 -5.51
N LYS A 119 -7.55 13.52 -4.91
CA LYS A 119 -8.33 12.47 -4.24
C LYS A 119 -7.91 12.37 -2.78
N LYS A 120 -8.66 11.57 -2.02
CA LYS A 120 -8.40 11.35 -0.59
C LYS A 120 -6.96 10.88 -0.33
N ASP A 121 -6.39 10.09 -1.22
CA ASP A 121 -5.06 9.50 -1.16
C ASP A 121 -4.06 10.12 -2.15
N VAL A 122 -4.45 11.09 -2.98
CA VAL A 122 -3.62 11.63 -4.07
C VAL A 122 -3.40 13.15 -3.93
N ILE A 123 -2.15 13.56 -4.11
CA ILE A 123 -1.74 14.96 -4.20
C ILE A 123 -0.84 15.18 -5.43
N TYR A 124 -0.96 16.34 -6.06
CA TYR A 124 -0.04 16.80 -7.09
C TYR A 124 0.80 17.93 -6.52
N VAL A 125 2.13 17.78 -6.55
CA VAL A 125 3.08 18.76 -6.01
C VAL A 125 4.04 19.25 -7.10
N HIS A 126 4.52 20.48 -6.96
CA HIS A 126 5.56 21.05 -7.81
C HIS A 126 6.35 22.12 -7.04
N PRO A 127 7.57 22.46 -7.48
CA PRO A 127 8.29 23.61 -6.93
C PRO A 127 7.52 24.90 -7.17
N TYR A 128 7.57 25.80 -6.20
CA TYR A 128 7.02 27.14 -6.34
C TYR A 128 7.60 27.83 -7.59
N GLY A 129 6.74 28.38 -8.45
CA GLY A 129 7.15 29.02 -9.70
C GLY A 129 7.46 28.07 -10.88
N ALA A 130 7.41 26.76 -10.69
CA ALA A 130 7.79 25.77 -11.72
C ALA A 130 6.69 24.74 -12.01
N THR A 131 5.52 25.23 -12.44
CA THR A 131 4.30 24.42 -12.65
C THR A 131 4.40 23.32 -13.72
N LYS A 132 5.44 23.37 -14.56
CA LYS A 132 5.73 22.33 -15.58
C LYS A 132 6.22 21.02 -14.95
N TYR A 133 6.81 21.04 -13.75
CA TYR A 133 7.37 19.88 -13.08
C TYR A 133 6.38 19.32 -12.05
N LYS A 134 5.34 18.64 -12.55
CA LYS A 134 4.33 18.02 -11.69
C LYS A 134 4.78 16.65 -11.22
N ILE A 135 4.70 16.45 -9.92
CA ILE A 135 4.93 15.19 -9.24
C ILE A 135 3.59 14.75 -8.66
N LYS A 136 3.12 13.56 -9.03
CA LYS A 136 1.96 12.94 -8.41
C LYS A 136 2.42 12.07 -7.25
N GLU A 137 1.87 12.29 -6.06
CA GLU A 137 2.10 11.44 -4.90
C GLU A 137 0.80 10.76 -4.46
N GLU A 138 0.87 9.47 -4.14
CA GLU A 138 -0.26 8.64 -3.74
C GLU A 138 0.07 7.87 -2.46
N LEU A 139 -0.78 7.99 -1.43
CA LEU A 139 -0.58 7.34 -0.13
C LEU A 139 -1.12 5.90 -0.16
N LEU A 140 -0.21 4.93 -0.24
CA LEU A 140 -0.53 3.50 -0.38
C LEU A 140 -0.69 2.77 0.95
N TYR A 141 -0.10 3.29 2.02
CA TYR A 141 -0.19 2.72 3.35
C TYR A 141 -0.04 3.81 4.41
N LEU A 142 -0.77 3.67 5.50
CA LEU A 142 -0.70 4.55 6.66
C LEU A 142 -0.84 3.71 7.92
N ASP A 143 0.07 3.90 8.87
CA ASP A 143 -0.02 3.21 10.15
C ASP A 143 -1.23 3.68 10.96
N LYS A 144 -1.56 2.93 12.02
CA LYS A 144 -2.77 3.19 12.82
C LYS A 144 -2.73 4.53 13.57
N VAL A 145 -1.53 5.03 13.86
CA VAL A 145 -1.32 6.28 14.62
C VAL A 145 -0.84 7.45 13.75
N PHE A 146 -0.88 7.28 12.42
CA PHE A 146 -0.52 8.30 11.42
C PHE A 146 0.94 8.80 11.51
N LYS A 147 1.85 8.06 12.17
CA LYS A 147 3.26 8.44 12.34
C LYS A 147 4.14 7.99 11.20
N CYS A 148 3.71 7.03 10.38
CA CYS A 148 4.43 6.67 9.16
C CYS A 148 3.47 6.29 8.04
N GLY A 149 3.92 6.48 6.81
CA GLY A 149 3.18 6.09 5.61
C GLY A 149 4.11 5.67 4.48
N VAL A 150 3.54 4.99 3.49
CA VAL A 150 4.23 4.65 2.24
C VAL A 150 3.58 5.41 1.11
N MET A 151 4.36 6.29 0.48
CA MET A 151 3.97 7.12 -0.64
C MET A 151 4.51 6.51 -1.93
N LYS A 152 3.69 6.49 -2.98
CA LYS A 152 4.14 6.28 -4.36
C LYS A 152 4.32 7.65 -5.00
N VAL A 153 5.50 7.91 -5.53
CA VAL A 153 5.87 9.17 -6.14
C VAL A 153 6.10 8.94 -7.62
N LEU A 154 5.39 9.70 -8.44
CA LEU A 154 5.34 9.62 -9.89
C LEU A 154 5.82 10.96 -10.45
N SER A 155 7.07 11.02 -10.92
CA SER A 155 7.57 12.20 -11.62
C SER A 155 7.11 12.17 -13.07
N MET A 156 6.41 13.21 -13.51
CA MET A 156 5.93 13.36 -14.89
C MET A 156 6.91 14.16 -15.77
N SER A 157 8.21 14.16 -15.45
CA SER A 157 9.22 14.85 -16.25
C SER A 157 9.37 14.21 -17.63
N SER A 158 9.24 15.02 -18.68
CA SER A 158 9.36 14.59 -20.08
C SER A 158 10.77 14.16 -20.47
N TYR A 159 11.80 14.52 -19.69
CA TYR A 159 13.20 14.35 -20.08
C TYR A 159 13.77 12.97 -19.70
N TYR A 160 13.26 12.32 -18.65
CA TYR A 160 13.81 11.07 -18.12
C TYR A 160 12.80 9.91 -18.05
N GLY A 161 11.63 10.07 -18.67
CA GLY A 161 10.53 9.12 -18.59
C GLY A 161 9.85 9.10 -17.21
N HIS A 162 8.73 8.39 -17.12
CA HIS A 162 7.98 8.25 -15.87
C HIS A 162 8.81 7.47 -14.84
N MET A 163 9.32 8.19 -13.83
CA MET A 163 9.98 7.56 -12.69
C MET A 163 8.95 7.28 -11.61
N ASN A 164 8.70 5.99 -11.38
CA ASN A 164 7.85 5.51 -10.31
C ASN A 164 8.75 5.07 -9.16
N GLN A 165 8.63 5.72 -8.01
CA GLN A 165 9.37 5.35 -6.81
C GLN A 165 8.43 5.24 -5.61
N TYR A 166 8.88 4.52 -4.59
CA TYR A 166 8.18 4.38 -3.32
C TYR A 166 9.02 4.98 -2.21
N GLU A 167 8.37 5.71 -1.33
CA GLU A 167 8.99 6.41 -0.21
C GLU A 167 8.28 6.02 1.08
N LEU A 168 9.04 5.62 2.09
CA LEU A 168 8.55 5.49 3.45
C LEU A 168 8.80 6.82 4.15
N ARG A 169 7.72 7.53 4.45
CA ARG A 169 7.75 8.81 5.15
C ARG A 169 7.32 8.63 6.60
N VAL A 170 7.97 9.36 7.51
CA VAL A 170 7.83 9.20 8.96
C VAL A 170 7.78 10.58 9.60
N TRP A 171 6.80 10.81 10.46
CA TRP A 171 6.76 12.02 11.28
C TRP A 171 7.98 12.08 12.21
N ASN A 172 8.54 13.26 12.37
CA ASN A 172 9.66 13.47 13.26
C ASN A 172 9.30 13.09 14.70
N THR A 173 10.13 12.28 15.32
CA THR A 173 9.99 11.82 16.70
C THR A 173 11.39 11.70 17.31
N SER A 174 11.48 11.46 18.62
CA SER A 174 12.75 11.15 19.27
C SER A 174 13.40 9.87 18.73
N ASP A 175 12.61 8.91 18.25
CA ASP A 175 13.08 7.68 17.62
C ASP A 175 12.37 7.40 16.29
N VAL A 176 12.86 8.06 15.23
CA VAL A 176 12.39 7.87 13.86
C VAL A 176 12.57 6.43 13.37
N ASN A 177 13.62 5.73 13.82
CA ASN A 177 13.85 4.34 13.42
C ASN A 177 12.74 3.44 13.95
N MET A 178 12.34 3.62 15.20
CA MET A 178 11.23 2.87 15.79
C MET A 178 9.90 3.19 15.10
N ALA A 179 9.61 4.46 14.83
CA ALA A 179 8.40 4.86 14.11
C ALA A 179 8.35 4.26 12.68
N ALA A 180 9.48 4.20 11.98
CA ALA A 180 9.57 3.62 10.65
C ALA A 180 9.26 2.11 10.61
N LYS A 181 9.56 1.36 11.68
CA LYS A 181 9.40 -0.11 11.73
C LYS A 181 7.98 -0.57 11.39
N ALA A 182 6.96 0.21 11.76
CA ALA A 182 5.56 -0.13 11.49
C ALA A 182 5.22 -0.14 9.98
N CYS A 183 5.89 0.71 9.19
CA CYS A 183 5.62 0.85 7.76
C CYS A 183 6.59 0.05 6.86
N LEU A 184 7.73 -0.40 7.39
CA LEU A 184 8.71 -1.18 6.61
C LEU A 184 8.12 -2.44 5.95
N PRO A 185 7.27 -3.25 6.60
CA PRO A 185 6.65 -4.39 5.94
C PRO A 185 5.76 -3.99 4.74
N ALA A 186 5.06 -2.86 4.83
CA ALA A 186 4.23 -2.36 3.74
C ALA A 186 5.07 -1.92 2.54
N LEU A 187 6.19 -1.23 2.78
CA LEU A 187 7.14 -0.88 1.72
C LEU A 187 7.72 -2.13 1.04
N ARG A 188 8.15 -3.11 1.84
CA ARG A 188 8.77 -4.36 1.33
C ARG A 188 7.85 -5.19 0.46
N LYS A 189 6.53 -5.13 0.71
CA LYS A 189 5.52 -5.78 -0.13
C LYS A 189 5.42 -5.15 -1.53
N LEU A 190 5.72 -3.85 -1.65
CA LEU A 190 5.67 -3.12 -2.92
C LEU A 190 7.00 -3.21 -3.68
N GLN A 191 8.12 -3.10 -2.96
CA GLN A 191 9.46 -3.19 -3.52
C GLN A 191 10.43 -3.75 -2.49
N THR A 192 11.19 -4.77 -2.87
CA THR A 192 12.14 -5.45 -1.98
C THR A 192 13.39 -4.61 -1.73
N ARG A 193 13.82 -3.84 -2.74
CA ARG A 193 15.02 -3.00 -2.68
C ARG A 193 14.67 -1.53 -2.45
N ALA A 194 14.87 -1.06 -1.23
CA ALA A 194 14.79 0.35 -0.86
C ALA A 194 16.04 0.77 -0.10
N HIS A 195 16.47 2.01 -0.30
CA HIS A 195 17.63 2.60 0.33
C HIS A 195 17.20 3.48 1.51
N ILE A 196 17.81 3.26 2.68
CA ILE A 196 17.58 4.12 3.86
C ILE A 196 18.42 5.38 3.71
N ILE A 197 17.76 6.51 3.49
CA ILE A 197 18.38 7.83 3.30
C ILE A 197 18.37 8.69 4.58
N TYR A 198 17.56 8.31 5.56
CA TYR A 198 17.61 8.89 6.90
C TYR A 198 18.75 8.28 7.71
N LYS A 199 19.48 9.14 8.43
CA LYS A 199 20.57 8.79 9.34
C LYS A 199 20.37 9.59 10.64
N ASN A 200 20.95 9.13 11.74
CA ASN A 200 20.82 9.83 13.03
C ASN A 200 21.30 11.28 12.96
N MET A 201 22.30 11.56 12.12
CA MET A 201 22.78 12.94 11.86
C MET A 201 21.71 13.86 11.27
N CYS A 202 20.66 13.34 10.63
CA CYS A 202 19.60 14.16 10.03
C CYS A 202 18.83 14.97 11.08
N GLN A 203 18.75 14.51 12.33
CA GLN A 203 18.02 15.23 13.39
C GLN A 203 18.56 16.64 13.65
N THR A 204 19.84 16.89 13.37
CA THR A 204 20.44 18.22 13.51
C THR A 204 19.92 19.21 12.47
N MET A 205 19.29 18.74 11.39
CA MET A 205 18.76 19.58 10.32
C MET A 205 17.34 20.09 10.60
N VAL A 206 16.66 19.55 11.61
CA VAL A 206 15.30 19.98 11.96
C VAL A 206 15.33 21.47 12.26
N PRO A 207 14.66 22.32 11.45
CA PRO A 207 14.73 23.76 11.68
C PRO A 207 14.02 24.12 12.99
N GLN A 208 14.77 24.67 13.94
CA GLN A 208 14.25 25.18 15.22
C GLN A 208 13.41 26.45 14.97
N GLY A 209 12.19 26.52 15.53
CA GLY A 209 11.35 27.74 15.51
C GLY A 209 10.61 28.05 14.19
N GLN A 210 9.64 28.98 14.26
CA GLN A 210 8.70 29.35 13.19
C GLN A 210 9.39 30.05 12.01
N SER A 211 9.00 29.65 10.80
CA SER A 211 9.39 30.27 9.53
C SER A 211 8.62 31.57 9.32
N LEU A 212 9.30 32.71 9.14
CA LEU A 212 8.85 33.84 8.31
C LEU A 212 10.07 34.68 7.90
N SER A 213 10.91 34.13 7.04
CA SER A 213 11.75 34.97 6.19
C SER A 213 11.95 34.24 4.86
N HIS A 214 11.32 34.77 3.82
CA HIS A 214 11.75 34.57 2.45
C HIS A 214 13.21 35.04 2.37
N PRO A 215 14.20 34.20 2.05
CA PRO A 215 15.15 34.68 1.08
C PRO A 215 14.32 34.84 -0.20
N ASP A 216 14.10 36.08 -0.61
CA ASP A 216 13.83 36.38 -2.01
C ASP A 216 14.93 35.65 -2.79
N ILE A 217 14.58 34.58 -3.50
CA ILE A 217 15.43 34.06 -4.56
C ILE A 217 15.26 35.04 -5.72
N LYS A 218 15.68 36.30 -5.51
CA LYS A 218 15.96 37.24 -6.58
C LYS A 218 17.23 36.74 -7.26
N GLY A 219 17.06 36.01 -8.36
CA GLY A 219 18.14 35.75 -9.30
C GLY A 219 18.30 34.32 -9.80
N GLN A 220 17.54 33.34 -9.31
CA GLN A 220 17.63 31.99 -9.88
C GLN A 220 16.82 31.94 -11.18
N LYS A 221 17.54 31.94 -12.31
CA LYS A 221 16.95 31.81 -13.65
C LYS A 221 16.00 30.60 -13.66
N PRO A 222 14.82 30.71 -14.33
CA PRO A 222 13.81 29.65 -14.40
C PRO A 222 14.24 28.48 -15.31
N GLY A 223 15.32 27.80 -14.92
CA GLY A 223 15.92 26.74 -15.73
C GLY A 223 16.93 25.85 -15.01
N THR A 224 17.10 25.93 -13.68
CA THR A 224 17.94 24.96 -12.96
C THR A 224 17.42 24.67 -11.56
N ILE A 225 16.34 23.91 -11.47
CA ILE A 225 15.83 23.40 -10.20
C ILE A 225 16.48 22.04 -9.97
N ALA A 226 17.65 22.00 -9.34
CA ALA A 226 18.30 20.73 -9.04
C ALA A 226 17.45 19.93 -8.03
N PHE A 227 16.68 18.95 -8.52
CA PHE A 227 16.05 17.97 -7.65
C PHE A 227 17.08 16.93 -7.20
N CYS A 228 16.71 16.14 -6.20
CA CYS A 228 17.43 14.93 -5.85
C CYS A 228 17.42 13.96 -7.03
N ASN A 229 18.44 14.13 -7.89
CA ASN A 229 18.72 13.53 -9.20
C ASN A 229 18.75 14.58 -10.30
N ASN A 230 19.97 15.11 -10.47
CA ASN A 230 20.42 15.94 -11.57
C ASN A 230 19.86 17.37 -11.56
N GLU A 231 20.75 18.29 -11.92
CA GLU A 231 20.40 19.65 -12.32
C GLU A 231 19.30 19.53 -13.41
N ILE A 232 18.13 20.10 -13.14
CA ILE A 232 17.09 20.34 -14.17
C ILE A 232 17.63 21.36 -15.16
#